data_AF-A0A6M5Z430-F1
#
_entry.id   AF-A0A6M5Z430-F1
#
_cell.length_a   1.000
_cell.length_b   1.000
_cell.length_c   1.000
_cell.angle_alpha   90.00
_cell.angle_beta   90.00
_cell.angle_gamma   90.00
#
_symmetry.space_group_name_H-M   'P 1'
#
loop_
_entity.id
_entity.type
_entity.pdbx_description
1 polymer ?
#
loop_
_entity_poly.entity_id
_entity_poly.type
_entity_poly.pdbx_seq_one_letter_code
_entity_poly.pdbx_strand_id
1 'polypeptide(L)'
;MLGRVGFVSLLLLLPLLAGGCFRGLAYPEFPACPGTTLPPTTDEVFAVRIDVTNERNGPTIQAATETERHTASRIDVTDGKVPEQRALTFSYWWVASTGDKPTTESRSHAVMVKLYRRGYRAIVLRPGDTAVASEWTPAPTPREQAIAIRDFAYAGRQPGVPPKPVPGQSVAAQQVAAQKTRVHLAPGSAGDHHKKVLVFMAAEFERVAGLYPPGSVEDVTLRKDADEVRQLAER
;
A
#
# COMPACT_ATOMS: atom_id res chain seq x y z
N MET A 1 7.10 -2.26 68.60
CA MET A 1 6.89 -3.22 67.50
C MET A 1 6.12 -2.54 66.37
N LEU A 2 6.81 -1.67 65.61
CA LEU A 2 6.34 -1.13 64.34
C LEU A 2 7.49 -1.35 63.38
N GLY A 3 7.38 -2.29 62.45
CA GLY A 3 8.47 -2.52 61.52
C GLY A 3 8.44 -3.92 60.94
N ARG A 4 7.73 -4.08 59.83
CA ARG A 4 8.02 -5.06 58.76
C ARG A 4 6.99 -5.02 57.63
N VAL A 5 5.79 -4.50 57.87
CA VAL A 5 4.72 -4.44 56.85
C VAL A 5 4.92 -3.30 55.84
N GLY A 6 5.67 -2.24 56.17
CA GLY A 6 5.87 -1.08 55.28
C GLY A 6 6.95 -1.22 54.20
N PHE A 7 7.90 -2.15 54.34
CA PHE A 7 9.07 -2.22 53.45
C PHE A 7 8.80 -2.99 52.14
N VAL A 8 7.90 -3.98 52.19
CA VAL A 8 7.53 -4.78 51.02
C VAL A 8 6.64 -3.98 50.05
N SER A 9 5.73 -3.14 50.57
CA SER A 9 4.88 -2.28 49.74
C SER A 9 5.67 -1.16 49.03
N LEU A 10 6.75 -0.66 49.63
CA LEU A 10 7.60 0.35 49.00
C LEU A 10 8.44 -0.25 47.85
N LEU A 11 8.93 -1.48 48.01
CA LEU A 11 9.69 -2.20 46.97
C LEU A 11 8.83 -2.62 45.77
N LEU A 12 7.52 -2.86 45.95
CA LEU A 12 6.58 -3.10 44.85
C LEU A 12 6.15 -1.83 44.11
N LEU A 13 6.29 -0.66 44.72
CA LEU A 13 6.03 0.65 44.08
C LEU A 13 7.26 1.17 43.29
N LEU A 14 8.47 0.76 43.66
CA LEU A 14 9.69 1.13 42.94
C LEU A 14 9.71 0.72 41.44
N PRO A 15 9.23 -0.46 40.99
CA PRO A 15 9.16 -0.75 39.55
C PRO A 15 8.12 0.08 38.80
N LEU A 16 7.09 0.61 39.47
CA LEU A 16 6.12 1.55 38.88
C LEU A 16 6.69 2.98 38.74
N LEU A 17 7.70 3.34 39.54
CA LEU A 17 8.34 4.65 39.54
C LEU A 17 9.70 4.68 38.81
N ALA A 18 10.41 3.55 38.76
CA ALA A 18 11.72 3.40 38.11
C ALA A 18 11.64 2.64 36.76
N GLY A 19 10.50 2.01 36.45
CA GLY A 19 10.22 1.49 35.12
C GLY A 19 9.91 2.65 34.18
N GLY A 20 10.79 2.94 33.23
CA GLY A 20 10.61 3.99 32.24
C GLY A 20 9.18 4.00 31.68
N CYS A 21 8.60 5.19 31.52
CA CYS A 21 7.23 5.42 31.08
C CYS A 21 6.90 4.68 29.77
N PHE A 22 6.49 3.42 29.84
CA PHE A 22 5.95 2.69 28.70
C PHE A 22 4.58 3.30 28.40
N ARG A 23 4.52 4.13 27.35
CA ARG A 23 3.28 4.72 26.87
C ARG A 23 2.91 4.01 25.57
N GLY A 24 2.20 2.90 25.71
CA GLY A 24 1.64 2.16 24.59
C GLY A 24 0.14 2.36 24.49
N LEU A 25 -0.35 2.55 23.27
CA LEU A 25 -1.76 2.50 22.94
C LEU A 25 -1.94 1.48 21.82
N ALA A 26 -2.88 0.56 22.00
CA ALA A 26 -3.35 -0.34 20.96
C ALA A 26 -4.87 -0.25 20.92
N TYR A 27 -5.45 -0.14 19.73
CA TYR A 27 -6.89 -0.06 19.56
C TYR A 27 -7.31 -0.78 18.28
N PRO A 28 -8.52 -1.37 18.25
CA PRO A 28 -9.07 -1.91 17.03
C PRO A 28 -9.34 -0.77 16.05
N GLU A 29 -8.97 -0.97 14.79
CA GLU A 29 -9.26 -0.06 13.70
C GLU A 29 -10.11 -0.77 12.64
N PHE A 30 -11.08 -0.04 12.09
CA PHE A 30 -12.00 -0.52 11.06
C PHE A 30 -11.79 0.26 9.76
N PRO A 31 -10.64 0.10 9.07
CA PRO A 31 -10.46 0.75 7.78
C PRO A 31 -11.54 0.27 6.81
N ALA A 32 -12.20 1.22 6.17
CA ALA A 32 -13.28 0.99 5.23
C ALA A 32 -13.01 1.76 3.94
N CYS A 33 -13.22 1.10 2.81
CA CYS A 33 -13.20 1.71 1.49
C CYS A 33 -14.61 1.59 0.90
N PRO A 34 -15.20 2.71 0.43
CA PRO A 34 -16.57 2.71 -0.08
C PRO A 34 -16.71 1.73 -1.25
N GLY A 35 -17.88 1.11 -1.35
CA GLY A 35 -18.27 0.42 -2.58
C GLY A 35 -18.51 1.42 -3.72
N THR A 36 -18.63 0.92 -4.95
CA THR A 36 -19.00 1.77 -6.09
C THR A 36 -19.86 1.02 -7.09
N THR A 37 -20.64 1.78 -7.88
CA THR A 37 -21.38 1.25 -9.02
C THR A 37 -20.66 1.63 -10.29
N LEU A 38 -20.33 0.62 -11.09
CA LEU A 38 -19.69 0.78 -12.37
C LEU A 38 -20.75 1.16 -13.42
N PRO A 39 -20.42 2.02 -14.38
CA PRO A 39 -21.32 2.26 -15.50
C PRO A 39 -21.56 0.96 -16.27
N PRO A 40 -22.74 0.76 -16.88
CA PRO A 40 -23.01 -0.40 -17.71
C PRO A 40 -21.99 -0.43 -18.86
N THR A 41 -21.16 -1.46 -18.88
CA THR A 41 -20.11 -1.64 -19.88
C THR A 41 -20.04 -3.11 -20.29
N THR A 42 -19.63 -3.34 -21.54
CA THR A 42 -19.33 -4.67 -22.08
C THR A 42 -17.96 -5.20 -21.64
N ASP A 43 -17.09 -4.32 -21.14
CA ASP A 43 -15.70 -4.68 -20.85
C ASP A 43 -15.57 -5.18 -19.41
N GLU A 44 -14.71 -6.19 -19.21
CA GLU A 44 -14.39 -6.70 -17.88
C GLU A 44 -13.62 -5.64 -17.08
N VAL A 45 -14.12 -5.33 -15.88
CA VAL A 45 -13.42 -4.51 -14.88
C VAL A 45 -12.74 -5.43 -13.88
N PHE A 46 -11.42 -5.28 -13.76
CA PHE A 46 -10.63 -6.01 -12.78
C PHE A 46 -10.52 -5.18 -11.50
N ALA A 47 -11.21 -5.62 -10.44
CA ALA A 47 -11.24 -4.96 -9.15
C ALA A 47 -10.34 -5.68 -8.14
N VAL A 48 -9.55 -4.90 -7.40
CA VAL A 48 -8.58 -5.41 -6.43
C VAL A 48 -8.67 -4.62 -5.14
N ARG A 49 -8.80 -5.31 -4.03
CA ARG A 49 -8.59 -4.76 -2.69
C ARG A 49 -7.10 -4.75 -2.41
N ILE A 50 -6.59 -3.64 -1.92
CA ILE A 50 -5.23 -3.49 -1.43
C ILE A 50 -5.29 -3.19 0.06
N ASP A 51 -4.71 -4.07 0.87
CA ASP A 51 -4.48 -3.87 2.28
C ASP A 51 -3.08 -3.31 2.48
N VAL A 52 -3.00 -2.11 3.06
CA VAL A 52 -1.76 -1.41 3.38
C VAL A 52 -1.48 -1.58 4.86
N THR A 53 -0.27 -2.01 5.19
CA THR A 53 0.25 -1.99 6.56
C THR A 53 1.47 -1.09 6.60
N ASN A 54 1.39 -0.03 7.39
CA ASN A 54 2.49 0.89 7.60
C ASN A 54 3.07 0.63 8.98
N GLU A 55 4.36 0.30 9.02
CA GLU A 55 5.12 0.12 10.24
C GLU A 55 6.19 1.19 10.31
N ARG A 56 6.31 1.84 11.47
CA ARG A 56 7.34 2.84 11.71
C ARG A 56 8.10 2.41 12.95
N ASN A 57 9.41 2.23 12.84
CA ASN A 57 10.25 1.81 13.95
C ASN A 57 11.56 2.58 13.98
N GLY A 58 11.90 3.19 15.11
CA GLY A 58 13.26 3.66 15.36
C GLY A 58 13.46 4.48 16.63
N PRO A 59 14.67 5.03 16.81
CA PRO A 59 15.06 5.69 18.06
C PRO A 59 14.43 7.08 18.23
N THR A 60 13.89 7.67 17.18
CA THR A 60 13.08 8.88 17.28
C THR A 60 12.01 8.84 16.19
N ILE A 61 11.01 9.71 16.30
CA ILE A 61 10.05 9.92 15.22
C ILE A 61 10.81 10.29 13.92
N GLN A 62 11.81 11.18 13.97
CA GLN A 62 12.54 11.58 12.76
C GLN A 62 13.48 10.51 12.21
N ALA A 63 14.03 9.63 13.05
CA ALA A 63 14.97 8.57 12.66
C ALA A 63 14.29 7.21 12.45
N ALA A 64 12.96 7.14 12.58
CA ALA A 64 12.24 5.89 12.39
C ALA A 64 12.23 5.47 10.92
N THR A 65 12.56 4.20 10.70
CA THR A 65 12.38 3.55 9.41
C THR A 65 10.90 3.27 9.22
N GLU A 66 10.36 3.71 8.08
CA GLU A 66 9.00 3.41 7.66
C GLU A 66 9.03 2.24 6.66
N THR A 67 8.28 1.19 6.97
CA THR A 67 8.09 0.03 6.12
C THR A 67 6.62 -0.03 5.76
N GLU A 68 6.34 -0.01 4.46
CA GLU A 68 4.98 -0.08 3.94
C GLU A 68 4.82 -1.41 3.19
N ARG A 69 3.82 -2.20 3.58
CA ARG A 69 3.51 -3.51 2.98
C ARG A 69 2.14 -3.45 2.34
N HIS A 70 2.06 -3.93 1.10
CA HIS A 70 0.82 -4.01 0.33
C HIS A 70 0.49 -5.45 0.01
N THR A 71 -0.68 -5.90 0.43
CA THR A 71 -1.24 -7.18 -0.02
C THR A 71 -2.46 -6.90 -0.88
N ALA A 72 -2.65 -7.71 -1.92
CA ALA A 72 -3.71 -7.52 -2.90
C ALA A 72 -4.60 -8.75 -2.99
N SER A 73 -5.90 -8.55 -3.10
CA SER A 73 -6.87 -9.62 -3.33
C SER A 73 -7.89 -9.20 -4.39
N ARG A 74 -8.27 -10.12 -5.28
CA ARG A 74 -9.32 -9.87 -6.28
C ARG A 74 -10.66 -9.67 -5.58
N ILE A 75 -11.42 -8.68 -6.03
CA ILE A 75 -12.81 -8.45 -5.64
C ILE A 75 -13.70 -8.92 -6.80
N ASP A 76 -14.73 -9.67 -6.46
CA ASP A 76 -15.74 -10.07 -7.45
C ASP A 76 -16.70 -8.91 -7.72
N VAL A 77 -16.79 -8.53 -9.00
CA VAL A 77 -17.72 -7.51 -9.48
C VAL A 77 -19.03 -8.21 -9.82
N THR A 78 -20.10 -7.91 -9.09
CA THR A 78 -21.43 -8.54 -9.28
C THR A 78 -22.43 -7.47 -9.69
N ASP A 79 -23.15 -7.68 -10.80
CA ASP A 79 -24.15 -6.74 -11.33
C ASP A 79 -23.62 -5.30 -11.51
N GLY A 80 -22.36 -5.18 -11.96
CA GLY A 80 -21.69 -3.90 -12.12
C GLY A 80 -21.40 -3.19 -10.79
N LYS A 81 -21.44 -3.87 -9.65
CA LYS A 81 -21.16 -3.29 -8.34
C LYS A 81 -19.88 -3.86 -7.76
N VAL A 82 -19.08 -2.98 -7.18
CA VAL A 82 -17.95 -3.31 -6.33
C VAL A 82 -18.43 -3.10 -4.88
N PRO A 83 -18.52 -4.16 -4.07
CA PRO A 83 -19.00 -4.04 -2.71
C PRO A 83 -18.04 -3.21 -1.85
N GLU A 84 -18.58 -2.62 -0.78
CA GLU A 84 -17.76 -1.95 0.24
C GLU A 84 -16.74 -2.93 0.82
N GLN A 85 -15.51 -2.46 1.00
CA GLN A 85 -14.43 -3.27 1.58
C GLN A 85 -14.15 -2.81 3.00
N ARG A 86 -14.13 -3.74 3.95
CA ARG A 86 -13.81 -3.48 5.36
C ARG A 86 -12.76 -4.47 5.85
N ALA A 87 -11.95 -4.04 6.80
CA ALA A 87 -11.10 -4.92 7.59
C ALA A 87 -11.27 -4.62 9.08
N LEU A 88 -11.10 -5.64 9.91
CA LEU A 88 -10.82 -5.45 11.33
C LEU A 88 -9.32 -5.63 11.53
N THR A 89 -8.67 -4.60 12.06
CA THR A 89 -7.21 -4.58 12.25
C THR A 89 -6.89 -4.03 13.64
N PHE A 90 -5.62 -4.13 14.05
CA PHE A 90 -5.15 -3.54 15.30
C PHE A 90 -4.02 -2.58 15.00
N SER A 91 -4.28 -1.29 15.23
CA SER A 91 -3.27 -0.26 15.17
C SER A 91 -2.69 -0.06 16.55
N TYR A 92 -1.38 0.17 16.60
CA TYR A 92 -0.69 0.46 17.84
C TYR A 92 0.36 1.53 17.64
N TRP A 93 0.67 2.20 18.73
CA TRP A 93 1.84 3.04 18.85
C TRP A 93 2.37 2.93 20.28
N TRP A 94 3.67 2.84 20.44
CA TRP A 94 4.30 2.91 21.74
C TRP A 94 5.59 3.72 21.71
N VAL A 95 5.91 4.29 22.87
CA VAL A 95 7.21 4.88 23.16
C VAL A 95 7.76 4.26 24.43
N ALA A 96 8.99 3.78 24.37
CA ALA A 96 9.76 3.44 25.56
C ALA A 96 10.98 4.35 25.65
N SER A 97 11.22 4.89 26.84
CA SER A 97 12.43 5.64 27.14
C SER A 97 13.39 4.73 27.90
N THR A 98 14.36 4.15 27.19
CA THR A 98 15.45 3.39 27.80
C THR A 98 16.71 4.27 27.79
N GLY A 99 16.98 4.93 28.91
CA GLY A 99 18.05 5.94 29.01
C GLY A 99 17.76 7.18 28.16
N ASP A 100 18.79 7.74 27.52
CA ASP A 100 18.70 8.99 26.74
C ASP A 100 18.05 8.85 25.36
N LYS A 101 17.72 7.62 24.96
CA LYS A 101 17.18 7.33 23.63
C LYS A 101 15.76 6.80 23.77
N PRO A 102 14.73 7.61 23.43
CA PRO A 102 13.41 7.05 23.23
C PRO A 102 13.48 6.01 22.10
N THR A 103 12.54 5.08 22.07
CA THR A 103 12.27 4.24 20.90
C THR A 103 10.80 4.36 20.63
N THR A 104 10.44 4.57 19.37
CA THR A 104 9.05 4.64 18.93
C THR A 104 8.78 3.54 17.94
N GLU A 105 7.64 2.91 18.11
CA GLU A 105 7.09 1.98 17.15
C GLU A 105 5.62 2.32 16.91
N SER A 106 5.17 2.26 15.66
CA SER A 106 3.74 2.23 15.34
C SER A 106 3.45 1.28 14.21
N ARG A 107 2.22 0.76 14.22
CA ARG A 107 1.59 0.11 13.09
C ARG A 107 0.24 0.76 12.82
N SER A 108 -0.03 1.08 11.56
CA SER A 108 -1.35 1.49 11.08
C SER A 108 -1.76 0.68 9.86
N HIS A 109 -3.06 0.65 9.60
CA HIS A 109 -3.63 -0.11 8.49
C HIS A 109 -4.56 0.75 7.65
N ALA A 110 -4.58 0.51 6.34
CA ALA A 110 -5.55 1.12 5.44
C ALA A 110 -6.04 0.09 4.43
N VAL A 111 -7.27 0.28 3.94
CA VAL A 111 -7.84 -0.50 2.85
C VAL A 111 -8.14 0.44 1.71
N MET A 112 -7.68 0.11 0.51
CA MET A 112 -8.05 0.82 -0.72
C MET A 112 -8.53 -0.18 -1.77
N VAL A 113 -9.29 0.30 -2.74
CA VAL A 113 -9.73 -0.51 -3.89
C VAL A 113 -9.17 0.09 -5.16
N LYS A 114 -8.53 -0.72 -5.98
CA LYS A 114 -8.09 -0.35 -7.32
C LYS A 114 -8.99 -1.00 -8.35
N LEU A 115 -9.42 -0.23 -9.34
CA LEU A 115 -10.21 -0.71 -10.47
C LEU A 115 -9.40 -0.50 -11.75
N TYR A 116 -9.30 -1.55 -12.55
CA TYR A 116 -8.64 -1.51 -13.84
C TYR A 116 -9.60 -1.92 -14.95
N ARG A 117 -9.58 -1.15 -16.02
CA ARG A 117 -10.26 -1.45 -17.28
C ARG A 117 -9.29 -1.17 -18.43
N ARG A 118 -9.19 -2.09 -19.39
CA ARG A 118 -8.30 -1.93 -20.55
C ARG A 118 -8.65 -0.68 -21.34
N GLY A 119 -7.64 0.09 -21.74
CA GLY A 119 -7.84 1.34 -22.49
C GLY A 119 -8.29 2.53 -21.64
N TYR A 120 -8.33 2.40 -20.31
CA TYR A 120 -8.65 3.49 -19.39
C TYR A 120 -7.56 3.64 -18.31
N ARG A 121 -7.56 4.80 -17.65
CA ARG A 121 -6.75 5.02 -16.45
C ARG A 121 -7.29 4.18 -15.29
N ALA A 122 -6.39 3.70 -14.42
CA ALA A 122 -6.76 3.00 -13.21
C ALA A 122 -7.45 3.97 -12.23
N ILE A 123 -8.49 3.49 -11.57
CA ILE A 123 -9.20 4.22 -10.52
C ILE A 123 -8.73 3.67 -9.16
N VAL A 124 -8.55 4.56 -8.18
CA VAL A 124 -8.21 4.19 -6.81
C VAL A 124 -9.25 4.80 -5.89
N LEU A 125 -10.02 3.95 -5.22
CA LEU A 125 -10.94 4.33 -4.15
C LEU A 125 -10.20 4.21 -2.82
N ARG A 126 -10.28 5.25 -2.00
CA ARG A 126 -9.62 5.37 -0.70
C ARG A 126 -10.65 5.46 0.44
N PRO A 127 -10.21 5.26 1.68
CA PRO A 127 -11.04 5.58 2.84
C PRO A 127 -11.52 7.04 2.80
N GLY A 128 -12.82 7.23 2.94
CA GLY A 128 -13.46 8.55 2.93
C GLY A 128 -13.81 9.10 1.53
N ASP A 129 -13.42 8.44 0.44
CA ASP A 129 -13.89 8.81 -0.89
C ASP A 129 -15.43 8.65 -0.96
N THR A 130 -16.09 9.44 -1.80
CA THR A 130 -17.50 9.22 -2.09
C THR A 130 -17.64 8.08 -3.10
N ALA A 131 -18.66 7.23 -2.91
CA ALA A 131 -18.93 6.04 -3.74
C ALA A 131 -19.18 6.34 -5.25
N VAL A 132 -19.15 7.60 -5.66
CA VAL A 132 -19.33 8.01 -7.05
C VAL A 132 -18.09 7.59 -7.81
N ALA A 133 -18.23 6.51 -8.59
CA ALA A 133 -17.21 6.05 -9.52
C ALA A 133 -16.68 7.26 -10.30
N SER A 134 -15.42 7.60 -10.06
CA SER A 134 -14.69 8.58 -10.85
C SER A 134 -14.85 8.24 -12.32
N GLU A 135 -15.24 9.22 -13.11
CA GLU A 135 -15.42 9.09 -14.55
C GLU A 135 -14.23 8.35 -15.18
N TRP A 136 -14.52 7.22 -15.83
CA TRP A 136 -13.49 6.43 -16.51
C TRP A 136 -12.80 7.30 -17.56
N THR A 137 -11.57 7.69 -17.27
CA THR A 137 -10.78 8.53 -18.18
C THR A 137 -10.07 7.63 -19.20
N PRO A 138 -10.29 7.82 -20.51
CA PRO A 138 -9.61 7.04 -21.53
C PRO A 138 -8.08 7.14 -21.45
N ALA A 139 -7.42 6.06 -21.82
CA ALA A 139 -5.98 5.94 -22.04
C ALA A 139 -5.75 5.45 -23.49
N PRO A 140 -5.98 6.32 -24.49
CA PRO A 140 -6.04 5.92 -25.90
C PRO A 140 -4.69 5.46 -26.46
N THR A 141 -3.58 5.96 -25.94
CA THR A 141 -2.25 5.60 -26.47
C THR A 141 -1.64 4.40 -25.72
N PRO A 142 -0.80 3.58 -26.37
CA PRO A 142 -0.05 2.52 -25.68
C PRO A 142 0.73 3.03 -24.46
N ARG A 143 1.24 4.25 -24.53
CA ARG A 143 1.96 4.90 -23.44
C ARG A 143 1.06 5.20 -22.24
N GLU A 144 -0.14 5.69 -22.47
CA GLU A 144 -1.09 5.93 -21.38
C GLU A 144 -1.62 4.62 -20.80
N GLN A 145 -1.80 3.58 -21.62
CA GLN A 145 -2.14 2.24 -21.12
C GLN A 145 -1.01 1.68 -20.24
N ALA A 146 0.25 1.87 -20.65
CA ALA A 146 1.43 1.51 -19.87
C ALA A 146 1.48 2.25 -18.53
N ILE A 147 1.12 3.53 -18.50
CA ILE A 147 1.02 4.30 -17.26
C ILE A 147 -0.13 3.75 -16.39
N ALA A 148 -1.30 3.49 -16.99
CA ALA A 148 -2.46 2.97 -16.27
C ALA A 148 -2.18 1.62 -15.60
N ILE A 149 -1.52 0.68 -16.28
CA ILE A 149 -1.15 -0.61 -15.69
C ILE A 149 -0.07 -0.45 -14.60
N ARG A 150 0.87 0.49 -14.74
CA ARG A 150 1.85 0.80 -13.69
C ARG A 150 1.19 1.42 -12.45
N ASP A 151 0.28 2.37 -12.64
CA ASP A 151 -0.47 2.99 -11.54
C ASP A 151 -1.38 1.96 -10.85
N PHE A 152 -1.87 0.97 -11.61
CA PHE A 152 -2.59 -0.18 -11.06
C PHE A 152 -1.66 -1.12 -10.27
N ALA A 153 -0.53 -1.53 -10.85
CA ALA A 153 0.37 -2.53 -10.30
C ALA A 153 1.21 -2.05 -9.12
N TYR A 154 1.70 -0.81 -9.16
CA TYR A 154 2.55 -0.26 -8.11
C TYR A 154 1.70 0.51 -7.11
N ALA A 155 1.93 0.25 -5.83
CA ALA A 155 1.18 0.92 -4.80
C ALA A 155 1.73 2.33 -4.52
N GLY A 156 0.91 3.20 -3.91
CA GLY A 156 1.35 4.52 -3.44
C GLY A 156 1.40 5.65 -4.49
N ARG A 157 1.31 5.38 -5.80
CA ARG A 157 1.11 6.47 -6.79
C ARG A 157 -0.36 6.87 -6.88
N GLN A 158 -0.62 8.17 -6.75
CA GLN A 158 -1.88 8.74 -7.25
C GLN A 158 -1.89 8.60 -8.78
N PRO A 159 -2.90 7.93 -9.37
CA PRO A 159 -3.00 7.81 -10.82
C PRO A 159 -2.97 9.18 -11.48
N GLY A 160 -2.10 9.35 -12.48
CA GLY A 160 -2.00 10.59 -13.25
C GLY A 160 -1.43 11.82 -12.52
N VAL A 161 -0.95 11.69 -11.27
CA VAL A 161 -0.27 12.80 -10.57
C VAL A 161 1.24 12.62 -10.70
N PRO A 162 1.96 13.50 -11.44
CA PRO A 162 3.41 13.44 -11.48
C PRO A 162 3.97 13.67 -10.06
N PRO A 163 5.09 13.02 -9.70
CA PRO A 163 5.72 13.24 -8.40
C PRO A 163 5.96 14.74 -8.19
N LYS A 164 5.51 15.26 -7.04
CA LYS A 164 5.68 16.68 -6.71
C LYS A 164 7.19 16.98 -6.70
N PRO A 165 7.68 17.94 -7.51
CA PRO A 165 9.11 18.22 -7.56
C PRO A 165 9.57 18.68 -6.17
N VAL A 166 10.56 17.97 -5.63
CA VAL A 166 11.23 18.34 -4.39
C VAL A 166 12.20 19.47 -4.71
N PRO A 167 12.07 20.67 -4.10
CA PRO A 167 12.98 21.78 -4.35
C PRO A 167 14.44 21.35 -4.14
N GLY A 168 15.30 21.65 -5.11
CA GLY A 168 16.74 21.31 -5.06
C GLY A 168 17.11 19.90 -5.53
N GLN A 169 16.15 19.04 -5.88
CA GLN A 169 16.45 17.76 -6.54
C GLN A 169 16.39 17.90 -8.07
N SER A 170 17.38 17.32 -8.77
CA SER A 170 17.34 17.23 -10.23
C SER A 170 16.21 16.31 -10.69
N VAL A 171 15.72 16.51 -11.93
CA VAL A 171 14.71 15.65 -12.56
C VAL A 171 15.16 14.19 -12.56
N ALA A 172 16.45 13.93 -12.81
CA ALA A 172 17.03 12.59 -12.74
C ALA A 172 17.00 12.01 -11.32
N ALA A 173 17.32 12.80 -10.29
CA ALA A 173 17.24 12.36 -8.90
C ALA A 173 15.79 12.06 -8.47
N GLN A 174 14.83 12.85 -8.95
CA GLN A 174 13.41 12.60 -8.72
C GLN A 174 12.92 11.35 -9.44
N GLN A 175 13.39 11.10 -10.67
CA GLN A 175 13.07 9.86 -11.40
C GLN A 175 13.68 8.62 -10.73
N VAL A 176 14.92 8.71 -10.25
CA VAL A 176 15.58 7.62 -9.49
C VAL A 176 14.92 7.41 -8.14
N ALA A 177 14.52 8.47 -7.43
CA ALA A 177 13.76 8.37 -6.19
C ALA A 177 12.37 7.76 -6.45
N ALA A 178 11.70 8.15 -7.53
CA ALA A 178 10.42 7.58 -7.96
C ALA A 178 10.54 6.11 -8.41
N GLN A 179 11.69 5.69 -8.94
CA GLN A 179 12.01 4.28 -9.21
C GLN A 179 12.31 3.51 -7.92
N LYS A 180 13.03 4.11 -6.97
CA LYS A 180 13.28 3.52 -5.63
C LYS A 180 12.02 3.43 -4.78
N THR A 181 11.04 4.28 -5.03
CA THR A 181 9.69 4.26 -4.43
C THR A 181 8.68 3.54 -5.32
N ARG A 182 9.12 2.60 -6.18
CA ARG A 182 8.25 1.51 -6.61
C ARG A 182 7.87 0.77 -5.32
N VAL A 183 6.78 1.19 -4.67
CA VAL A 183 6.21 0.47 -3.56
C VAL A 183 5.62 -0.78 -4.19
N HIS A 184 6.43 -1.82 -4.21
CA HIS A 184 6.06 -3.10 -4.76
C HIS A 184 4.96 -3.68 -3.88
N LEU A 185 3.97 -4.28 -4.54
CA LEU A 185 3.15 -5.29 -3.88
C LEU A 185 4.08 -6.28 -3.18
N ALA A 186 3.67 -6.77 -2.01
CA ALA A 186 4.43 -7.80 -1.30
C ALA A 186 4.68 -9.00 -2.23
N PRO A 187 5.72 -9.80 -1.98
CA PRO A 187 5.87 -11.08 -2.66
C PRO A 187 4.60 -11.96 -2.56
N GLY A 188 4.36 -12.77 -3.59
CA GLY A 188 3.20 -13.63 -3.83
C GLY A 188 2.89 -14.63 -2.71
N SER A 189 3.86 -14.92 -1.84
CA SER A 189 3.71 -15.68 -0.59
C SER A 189 2.68 -15.12 0.40
N ALA A 190 2.14 -13.92 0.17
CA ALA A 190 1.01 -13.40 0.93
C ALA A 190 -0.30 -14.20 0.74
N GLY A 191 -0.45 -14.98 -0.34
CA GLY A 191 -1.57 -15.92 -0.55
C GLY A 191 -2.01 -16.08 -2.02
N ASP A 192 -2.80 -17.13 -2.31
CA ASP A 192 -3.22 -17.49 -3.68
C ASP A 192 -3.94 -16.35 -4.42
N HIS A 193 -4.76 -15.57 -3.71
CA HIS A 193 -5.45 -14.41 -4.27
C HIS A 193 -4.47 -13.31 -4.69
N HIS A 194 -3.40 -13.13 -3.93
CA HIS A 194 -2.36 -12.15 -4.25
C HIS A 194 -1.59 -12.55 -5.50
N LYS A 195 -1.18 -13.81 -5.56
CA LYS A 195 -0.53 -14.39 -6.73
C LYS A 195 -1.36 -14.22 -8.00
N LYS A 196 -2.68 -14.46 -7.95
CA LYS A 196 -3.59 -14.25 -9.09
C LYS A 196 -3.58 -12.80 -9.59
N VAL A 197 -3.54 -11.82 -8.67
CA VAL A 197 -3.46 -10.40 -9.03
C VAL A 197 -2.13 -10.08 -9.71
N LEU A 198 -1.01 -10.59 -9.19
CA LEU A 198 0.32 -10.39 -9.78
C LEU A 198 0.42 -11.02 -11.18
N VAL A 199 -0.09 -12.25 -11.35
CA VAL A 199 -0.12 -12.92 -12.67
C VAL A 199 -0.96 -12.12 -13.68
N PHE A 200 -2.12 -11.59 -13.26
CA PHE A 200 -2.93 -10.70 -14.10
C PHE A 200 -2.14 -9.45 -14.52
N MET A 201 -1.46 -8.80 -13.58
CA MET A 201 -0.66 -7.59 -13.86
C MET A 201 0.47 -7.88 -14.85
N ALA A 202 1.20 -8.98 -14.68
CA ALA A 202 2.26 -9.39 -15.60
C ALA A 202 1.71 -9.61 -17.02
N ALA A 203 0.56 -10.28 -17.15
CA ALA A 203 -0.08 -10.49 -18.45
C ALA A 203 -0.52 -9.16 -19.10
N GLU A 204 -1.03 -8.20 -18.34
CA GLU A 204 -1.37 -6.87 -18.87
C GLU A 204 -0.15 -6.07 -19.31
N PHE A 205 0.99 -6.19 -18.60
CA PHE A 205 2.25 -5.59 -19.06
C PHE A 205 2.68 -6.16 -20.41
N GLU A 206 2.63 -7.48 -20.61
CA GLU A 206 2.95 -8.12 -21.88
C GLU A 206 2.01 -7.70 -23.01
N ARG A 207 0.70 -7.61 -22.70
CA ARG A 207 -0.30 -7.14 -23.66
C ARG A 207 0.04 -5.73 -24.15
N VAL A 208 0.36 -4.81 -23.24
CA VAL A 208 0.71 -3.42 -23.60
C VAL A 208 2.06 -3.37 -24.32
N ALA A 209 3.03 -4.21 -23.95
CA ALA A 209 4.31 -4.32 -24.65
C ALA A 209 4.11 -4.71 -26.12
N GLY A 210 3.19 -5.64 -26.41
CA GLY A 210 2.82 -6.04 -27.77
C GLY A 210 2.20 -4.94 -28.64
N LEU A 211 1.87 -3.77 -28.08
CA LEU A 211 1.44 -2.59 -28.83
C LEU A 211 2.61 -1.74 -29.36
N TYR A 212 3.84 -2.05 -28.97
CA TYR A 212 5.05 -1.37 -29.41
C TYR A 212 5.82 -2.19 -30.45
N PRO A 213 6.65 -1.55 -31.29
CA PRO A 213 7.57 -2.28 -32.17
C PRO A 213 8.49 -3.19 -31.35
N PRO A 214 8.68 -4.46 -31.73
CA PRO A 214 9.54 -5.39 -31.01
C PRO A 214 10.97 -4.83 -30.84
N GLY A 215 11.48 -4.88 -29.61
CA GLY A 215 12.81 -4.38 -29.27
C GLY A 215 12.92 -2.86 -29.08
N SER A 216 11.80 -2.12 -29.17
CA SER A 216 11.78 -0.72 -28.74
C SER A 216 12.10 -0.61 -27.24
N VAL A 217 12.53 0.58 -26.81
CA VAL A 217 12.82 0.84 -25.39
C VAL A 217 11.57 0.56 -24.54
N GLU A 218 10.40 0.95 -25.00
CA GLU A 218 9.13 0.72 -24.31
C GLU A 218 8.74 -0.77 -24.24
N ASP A 219 8.89 -1.53 -25.32
CA ASP A 219 8.63 -2.98 -25.35
C ASP A 219 9.53 -3.70 -24.34
N VAL A 220 10.84 -3.47 -24.40
CA VAL A 220 11.82 -4.07 -23.49
C VAL A 220 11.53 -3.69 -22.03
N THR A 221 11.19 -2.42 -21.77
CA THR A 221 10.88 -1.95 -20.41
C THR A 221 9.62 -2.60 -19.86
N LEU A 222 8.56 -2.73 -20.66
CA LEU A 222 7.30 -3.33 -20.20
C LEU A 222 7.41 -4.84 -20.00
N ARG A 223 8.16 -5.55 -20.84
CA ARG A 223 8.47 -6.97 -20.63
C ARG A 223 9.29 -7.19 -19.36
N LYS A 224 10.26 -6.31 -19.10
CA LYS A 224 11.00 -6.32 -17.84
C LYS A 224 10.07 -6.09 -16.64
N ASP A 225 9.16 -5.12 -16.72
CA ASP A 225 8.16 -4.88 -15.66
C ASP A 225 7.26 -6.13 -15.48
N ALA A 226 6.88 -6.82 -16.56
CA ALA A 226 6.12 -8.08 -16.50
C ALA A 226 6.89 -9.19 -15.78
N ASP A 227 8.16 -9.38 -16.12
CA ASP A 227 9.04 -10.38 -15.51
C ASP A 227 9.28 -10.09 -14.03
N GLU A 228 9.49 -8.83 -13.65
CA GLU A 228 9.62 -8.42 -12.25
C GLU A 228 8.36 -8.79 -11.44
N VAL A 229 7.16 -8.51 -11.97
CA VAL A 229 5.89 -8.86 -11.32
C VAL A 229 5.69 -10.38 -11.25
N ARG A 230 6.11 -11.13 -12.28
CA ARG A 230 6.01 -12.58 -12.31
C ARG A 230 6.93 -13.23 -11.27
N GLN A 231 8.15 -12.73 -11.12
CA GLN A 231 9.07 -13.15 -10.06
C GLN A 231 8.51 -12.85 -8.67
N LEU A 232 7.82 -11.71 -8.49
CA LEU A 232 7.10 -11.44 -7.23
C LEU A 232 6.03 -12.49 -6.98
N ALA A 233 5.30 -12.94 -8.01
CA ALA A 233 4.26 -13.96 -7.88
C ALA A 233 4.79 -15.36 -7.50
N GLU A 234 6.07 -15.63 -7.73
CA GLU A 234 6.75 -16.90 -7.45
C GLU A 234 7.44 -16.94 -6.08
N ARG A 235 7.76 -15.78 -5.50
CA ARG A 235 8.39 -15.62 -4.18
C ARG A 235 7.37 -15.62 -3.05
#